data_AF-A0A1F3SG84-F1
#
_entry.id   AF-A0A1F3SG84-F1
#
_cell.length_a   1.000
_cell.length_b   1.000
_cell.length_c   1.000
_cell.angle_alpha   90.00
_cell.angle_beta   90.00
_cell.angle_gamma   90.00
#
_symmetry.space_group_name_H-M   'P 1'
#
loop_
_entity.id
_entity.type
_entity.pdbx_description
1 polymer ?
#
loop_
_entity_poly.entity_id
_entity_poly.type
_entity_poly.pdbx_seq_one_letter_code
_entity_poly.pdbx_strand_id
1 'polypeptide(L)'
;MRIYHRRIFIMLMGLALAGCAAMGPSGKMADSLSYVRKHKGEGMRRSLLRSEAELMEEAAKGFENDYTVIREPHALFAKAHSVELTYAYYFYPSTKSGYTDVEIMIASPWLKADDMNQFQNDQFFMSLGYINTRLQEDGYDPNIKQGSMLPLSTAAFWANREITLKLIEKGARQDLAINELNEIAKRNLPYLDRPNNRASHDKSLQAIEFLNTLAANQRTAKQTVEQTAELKALLQKKNMQGLRAFLDAHPESLSSIEDPQLRLRFTGPPELRITDILQLIKNKKKDALIIARINSTQAPYKQFTVDEMSELTKMGISDEVVAAMLAVTTEYNKEQKRLEEQQRIQAAQNQQLAHPNLQPVSQISPQSSQQQPPEANSAGECLKLAAALKVCDQSGGFIGITCASLARTQFNCPRL
;
A
#
# COMPACT_ATOMS: atom_id res chain seq x y z
N MET A 1 48.82 1.84 27.52
CA MET A 1 47.61 2.64 27.22
C MET A 1 47.92 3.97 26.47
N ARG A 2 48.89 4.02 25.53
CA ARG A 2 49.22 5.22 24.73
C ARG A 2 49.32 4.97 23.21
N ILE A 3 49.01 3.76 22.75
CA ILE A 3 49.19 3.35 21.34
C ILE A 3 47.87 3.45 20.54
N TYR A 4 46.70 3.50 21.20
CA TYR A 4 45.40 3.57 20.52
C TYR A 4 45.01 4.98 20.01
N HIS A 5 45.56 6.06 20.58
CA HIS A 5 45.21 7.43 20.14
C HIS A 5 45.84 7.84 18.80
N ARG A 6 46.98 7.25 18.41
CA ARG A 6 47.63 7.58 17.12
C ARG A 6 46.98 6.91 15.90
N ARG A 7 46.21 5.82 16.08
CA ARG A 7 45.57 5.11 14.96
C ARG A 7 44.26 5.75 14.50
N ILE A 8 43.51 6.38 15.41
CA ILE A 8 42.32 7.16 15.06
C ILE A 8 42.73 8.45 14.31
N PHE A 9 43.86 9.05 14.72
CA PHE A 9 44.45 10.25 14.12
C PHE A 9 44.79 10.08 12.62
N ILE A 10 45.32 8.93 12.21
CA ILE A 10 45.66 8.64 10.80
C ILE A 10 44.40 8.32 9.97
N MET A 11 43.31 7.86 10.59
CA MET A 11 42.10 7.47 9.85
C MET A 11 41.19 8.66 9.49
N LEU A 12 41.11 9.68 10.36
CA LEU A 12 40.31 10.89 10.11
C LEU A 12 41.04 11.87 9.17
N MET A 13 42.35 12.08 9.36
CA MET A 13 43.17 12.89 8.46
C MET A 13 43.51 12.13 7.16
N GLY A 14 43.73 10.82 7.20
CA GLY A 14 44.04 10.01 6.02
C GLY A 14 42.90 9.87 5.03
N LEU A 15 41.64 10.00 5.46
CA LEU A 15 40.48 10.04 4.56
C LEU A 15 40.20 11.45 4.00
N ALA A 16 40.63 12.51 4.69
CA ALA A 16 40.59 13.88 4.16
C ALA A 16 41.80 14.21 3.26
N LEU A 17 42.93 13.50 3.43
CA LEU A 17 44.20 13.77 2.73
C LEU A 17 44.62 12.71 1.71
N ALA A 18 43.90 11.60 1.53
CA ALA A 18 44.19 10.62 0.47
C ALA A 18 43.63 11.01 -0.92
N GLY A 19 43.63 12.30 -1.24
CA GLY A 19 43.19 12.85 -2.53
C GLY A 19 44.21 13.73 -3.25
N CYS A 20 45.41 13.92 -2.70
CA CYS A 20 46.40 14.84 -3.28
C CYS A 20 47.76 14.17 -3.49
N ALA A 21 47.90 13.42 -4.59
CA ALA A 21 49.20 13.15 -5.19
C ALA A 21 49.05 12.95 -6.71
N ALA A 22 48.86 14.06 -7.43
CA ALA A 22 49.22 14.20 -8.84
C ALA A 22 49.17 15.69 -9.23
N MET A 23 50.23 16.45 -8.92
CA MET A 23 50.47 17.74 -9.57
C MET A 23 51.32 17.50 -10.82
N GLY A 24 50.71 17.63 -11.99
CA GLY A 24 51.43 17.82 -13.24
C GLY A 24 51.96 19.26 -13.37
N PRO A 25 52.93 19.54 -14.25
CA PRO A 25 53.73 20.77 -14.24
C PRO A 25 53.01 22.02 -14.77
N SER A 26 51.76 21.92 -15.20
CA SER A 26 50.99 23.06 -15.72
C SER A 26 50.05 23.58 -14.64
N GLY A 27 50.45 24.66 -13.95
CA GLY A 27 49.68 25.35 -12.92
C GLY A 27 48.35 25.96 -13.41
N LYS A 28 47.40 25.12 -13.82
CA LYS A 28 46.01 25.48 -14.09
C LYS A 28 45.12 24.43 -13.44
N MET A 29 44.28 24.88 -12.50
CA MET A 29 43.25 24.09 -11.84
C MET A 29 42.38 23.37 -12.89
N ALA A 30 42.58 22.06 -12.98
CA ALA A 30 41.59 21.18 -13.56
C ALA A 30 40.50 20.90 -12.51
N ASP A 31 39.48 21.73 -12.58
CA ASP A 31 38.07 21.43 -12.33
C ASP A 31 37.72 20.71 -11.01
N SER A 32 37.59 21.48 -9.94
CA SER A 32 36.97 21.09 -8.67
C SER A 32 35.58 20.44 -8.85
N LEU A 33 34.86 20.78 -9.93
CA LEU A 33 33.60 20.13 -10.31
C LEU A 33 33.76 18.66 -10.70
N SER A 34 34.86 18.26 -11.32
CA SER A 34 35.15 16.86 -11.65
C SER A 34 35.48 16.04 -10.40
N TYR A 35 36.12 16.64 -9.40
CA TYR A 35 36.38 16.01 -8.09
C TYR A 35 35.09 15.78 -7.30
N VAL A 36 34.22 16.80 -7.22
CA VAL A 36 32.92 16.73 -6.53
C VAL A 36 31.95 15.78 -7.23
N ARG A 37 31.89 15.78 -8.58
CA ARG A 37 31.05 14.85 -9.35
C ARG A 37 31.48 13.39 -9.18
N LYS A 38 32.78 13.13 -9.00
CA LYS A 38 33.31 11.77 -8.77
C LYS A 38 33.02 11.24 -7.34
N HIS A 39 32.83 12.12 -6.35
CA HIS A 39 32.66 11.75 -4.94
C HIS A 39 31.31 12.17 -4.33
N LYS A 40 30.30 12.45 -5.16
CA LYS A 40 28.87 12.65 -4.80
C LYS A 40 28.60 13.33 -3.44
N GLY A 41 29.30 14.42 -3.10
CA GLY A 41 29.02 15.20 -1.89
C GLY A 41 28.86 14.35 -0.62
N GLU A 42 29.74 13.36 -0.42
CA GLU A 42 29.68 12.48 0.75
C GLU A 42 29.97 13.28 2.04
N GLY A 43 28.92 13.58 2.79
CA GLY A 43 29.06 13.94 4.19
C GLY A 43 29.48 12.70 4.99
N MET A 44 30.54 12.79 5.79
CA MET A 44 30.94 11.72 6.69
C MET A 44 30.51 12.06 8.12
N ARG A 45 29.71 11.19 8.74
CA ARG A 45 29.36 11.27 10.16
C ARG A 45 30.18 10.26 10.96
N ARG A 46 30.76 10.69 12.08
CA ARG A 46 31.49 9.83 13.02
C ARG A 46 31.18 10.18 14.47
N SER A 47 30.93 9.17 15.29
CA SER A 47 30.78 9.31 16.74
C SER A 47 32.14 9.27 17.44
N LEU A 48 32.47 10.29 18.22
CA LEU A 48 33.75 10.41 18.92
C LEU A 48 33.52 10.58 20.42
N LEU A 49 34.25 9.83 21.25
CA LEU A 49 34.16 9.91 22.72
C LEU A 49 34.98 11.10 23.24
N ARG A 50 34.53 12.32 22.91
CA ARG A 50 35.13 13.58 23.33
C ARG A 50 34.04 14.64 23.43
N SER A 51 34.28 15.68 24.22
CA SER A 51 33.37 16.82 24.29
C SER A 51 33.37 17.60 22.97
N GLU A 52 32.27 18.31 22.71
CA GLU A 52 32.16 19.21 21.56
C GLU A 52 33.31 20.21 21.51
N ALA A 53 33.59 20.88 22.64
CA ALA A 53 34.63 21.90 22.72
C ALA A 53 36.02 21.34 22.34
N GLU A 54 36.36 20.14 22.80
CA GLU A 54 37.63 19.47 22.46
C GLU A 54 37.72 19.16 20.97
N LEU A 55 36.63 18.67 20.37
CA LEU A 55 36.59 18.29 18.96
C LEU A 55 36.57 19.52 18.04
N MET A 56 35.88 20.59 18.42
CA MET A 56 35.91 21.87 17.69
C MET A 56 37.30 22.48 17.71
N GLU A 57 37.97 22.47 18.86
CA GLU A 57 39.34 22.96 19.00
C GLU A 57 40.34 22.13 18.19
N GLU A 58 40.20 20.81 18.22
CA GLU A 58 41.02 19.89 17.43
C GLU A 58 40.80 20.05 15.93
N ALA A 59 39.55 20.22 15.49
CA ALA A 59 39.22 20.49 14.10
C ALA A 59 39.80 21.84 13.65
N ALA A 60 39.65 22.90 14.45
CA ALA A 60 40.20 24.23 14.15
C ALA A 60 41.72 24.20 13.93
N LYS A 61 42.45 23.48 14.80
CA LYS A 61 43.91 23.33 14.70
C LYS A 61 44.36 22.67 13.39
N GLY A 62 43.55 21.76 12.85
CA GLY A 62 43.80 21.15 11.54
C GLY A 62 43.80 22.14 10.37
N PHE A 63 43.28 23.36 10.58
CA PHE A 63 43.03 24.37 9.56
C PHE A 63 43.82 25.67 9.75
N GLU A 64 44.61 25.81 10.82
CA GLU A 64 45.21 27.09 11.26
C GLU A 64 46.12 27.80 10.24
N ASN A 65 46.67 27.11 9.24
CA ASN A 65 47.66 27.69 8.33
C ASN A 65 47.11 28.12 6.96
N ASP A 66 46.15 27.38 6.42
CA ASP A 66 45.70 27.55 5.02
C ASP A 66 44.22 27.93 4.89
N TYR A 67 43.56 28.19 6.04
CA TYR A 67 42.12 28.41 6.10
C TYR A 67 41.75 29.53 7.05
N THR A 68 40.64 30.21 6.72
CA THR A 68 39.94 31.07 7.66
C THR A 68 38.92 30.21 8.41
N VAL A 69 39.10 30.09 9.72
CA VAL A 69 38.21 29.33 10.60
C VAL A 69 37.19 30.26 11.25
N ILE A 70 35.90 29.95 11.09
CA ILE A 70 34.78 30.63 11.75
C ILE A 70 34.12 29.62 12.69
N ARG A 71 33.93 30.01 13.95
CA ARG A 71 33.29 29.18 14.97
C ARG A 71 31.90 29.71 15.26
N GLU A 72 30.93 28.83 15.19
CA GLU A 72 29.55 29.08 15.59
C GLU A 72 29.17 28.05 16.66
N PRO A 73 28.10 28.28 17.45
CA PRO A 73 27.58 27.26 18.36
C PRO A 73 27.31 25.95 17.59
N HIS A 74 27.94 24.85 18.01
CA HIS A 74 27.81 23.52 17.39
C HIS A 74 28.34 23.38 15.94
N ALA A 75 29.05 24.37 15.42
CA ALA A 75 29.58 24.31 14.05
C ALA A 75 30.95 24.99 13.88
N LEU A 76 31.78 24.42 13.01
CA LEU A 76 33.05 24.99 12.59
C LEU A 76 33.12 25.05 11.08
N PHE A 77 33.34 26.25 10.54
CA PHE A 77 33.51 26.49 9.12
C PHE A 77 34.98 26.80 8.83
N ALA A 78 35.57 26.10 7.87
CA ALA A 78 36.95 26.34 7.45
C ALA A 78 36.98 26.67 5.96
N LYS A 79 37.28 27.92 5.60
CA LYS A 79 37.38 28.38 4.21
C LYS A 79 38.83 28.38 3.76
N ALA A 80 39.17 27.60 2.73
CA ALA A 80 40.54 27.56 2.20
C ALA A 80 40.94 28.91 1.61
N HIS A 81 42.20 29.32 1.79
CA HIS A 81 42.73 30.55 1.18
C HIS A 81 43.04 30.39 -0.31
N SER A 82 43.41 29.17 -0.73
CA SER A 82 43.92 28.88 -2.07
C SER A 82 42.85 28.39 -3.07
N VAL A 83 41.65 28.04 -2.60
CA VAL A 83 40.53 27.56 -3.40
C VAL A 83 39.20 28.04 -2.81
N GLU A 84 38.16 28.18 -3.64
CA GLU A 84 36.80 28.48 -3.17
C GLU A 84 36.10 27.24 -2.61
N LEU A 85 36.64 26.72 -1.50
CA LEU A 85 36.11 25.55 -0.83
C LEU A 85 36.00 25.83 0.67
N THR A 86 34.84 25.48 1.22
CA THR A 86 34.52 25.64 2.63
C THR A 86 34.23 24.27 3.21
N TYR A 87 34.87 23.88 4.30
CA TYR A 87 34.45 22.72 5.07
C TYR A 87 33.49 23.18 6.16
N ALA A 88 32.42 22.45 6.38
CA ALA A 88 31.51 22.64 7.51
C ALA A 88 31.55 21.39 8.39
N TYR A 89 31.90 21.57 9.66
CA TYR A 89 31.87 20.54 10.68
C TYR A 89 30.71 20.86 11.60
N TYR A 90 29.81 19.91 11.81
CA TYR A 90 28.73 20.01 12.78
C TYR A 90 28.97 19.04 13.92
N PHE A 91 28.75 19.50 15.15
CA PHE A 91 29.02 18.76 16.37
C PHE A 91 27.72 18.54 17.12
N TYR A 92 27.38 17.28 17.38
CA TYR A 92 26.16 16.88 18.06
C TYR A 92 26.51 16.18 19.37
N PRO A 93 26.66 16.93 20.48
CA PRO A 93 26.99 16.33 21.77
C PRO A 93 25.82 15.50 22.31
N SER A 94 26.11 14.27 22.71
CA SER A 94 25.15 13.40 23.42
C SER A 94 25.18 13.70 24.91
N THR A 95 24.05 14.17 25.45
CA THR A 95 23.87 14.43 26.88
C THR A 95 23.88 13.18 27.75
N LYS A 96 23.75 11.98 27.15
CA LYS A 96 23.63 10.72 27.88
C LYS A 96 24.89 9.86 27.82
N SER A 97 25.60 9.89 26.70
CA SER A 97 26.70 8.95 26.45
C SER A 97 28.08 9.60 26.54
N GLY A 98 28.17 10.93 26.58
CA GLY A 98 29.45 11.66 26.57
C GLY A 98 30.19 11.59 25.22
N TYR A 99 29.57 11.03 24.18
CA TYR A 99 30.05 11.08 22.81
C TYR A 99 29.54 12.34 22.12
N THR A 100 30.30 12.81 21.14
CA THR A 100 29.87 13.86 20.21
C THR A 100 29.93 13.28 18.81
N ASP A 101 28.82 13.32 18.10
CA ASP A 101 28.84 12.98 16.67
C ASP A 101 29.36 14.20 15.90
N VAL A 102 30.32 13.95 15.00
CA VAL A 102 30.85 14.97 14.11
C VAL A 102 30.44 14.63 12.69
N GLU A 103 29.77 15.57 12.03
CA GLU A 103 29.41 15.46 10.61
C GLU A 103 30.23 16.46 9.81
N ILE A 104 30.97 15.96 8.83
CA ILE A 104 31.86 16.77 7.99
C ILE A 104 31.24 16.88 6.61
N MET A 105 31.01 18.11 6.17
CA MET A 105 30.51 18.42 4.84
C MET A 105 31.52 19.27 4.07
N ILE A 106 31.68 18.96 2.79
CA ILE A 106 32.39 19.82 1.84
C ILE A 106 31.36 20.79 1.26
N ALA A 107 31.42 22.05 1.69
CA ALA A 107 30.59 23.14 1.20
C ALA A 107 31.29 23.94 0.09
N SER A 108 30.57 24.17 -1.00
CA SER A 108 30.97 25.02 -2.13
C SER A 108 30.22 26.37 -2.05
N PRO A 109 30.64 27.45 -2.73
CA PRO A 109 30.04 28.79 -2.64
C PRO A 109 28.54 28.91 -2.97
N TRP A 110 27.91 27.81 -3.39
CA TRP A 110 26.54 27.76 -3.87
C TRP A 110 25.51 27.38 -2.79
N LEU A 111 25.94 27.02 -1.58
CA LEU A 111 25.02 26.74 -0.47
C LEU A 111 24.45 28.05 0.04
N LYS A 112 23.21 28.35 -0.34
CA LYS A 112 22.50 29.53 0.14
C LYS A 112 22.18 29.35 1.62
N ALA A 113 22.10 30.46 2.36
CA ALA A 113 21.69 30.44 3.77
C ALA A 113 20.34 29.71 3.97
N ASP A 114 19.44 29.79 2.99
CA ASP A 114 18.16 29.08 2.99
C ASP A 114 18.30 27.56 2.88
N ASP A 115 19.29 27.05 2.13
CA ASP A 115 19.58 25.62 2.02
C ASP A 115 20.20 25.09 3.32
N MET A 116 21.01 25.91 4.01
CA MET A 116 21.54 25.60 5.34
C MET A 116 20.45 25.63 6.42
N ASN A 117 19.50 26.56 6.33
CA ASN A 117 18.34 26.63 7.23
C ASN A 117 17.36 25.48 6.97
N GLN A 118 17.16 25.07 5.71
CA GLN A 118 16.39 23.87 5.37
C GLN A 118 17.06 22.60 5.91
N PHE A 119 18.40 22.53 5.86
CA PHE A 119 19.18 21.46 6.47
C PHE A 119 19.08 21.43 8.01
N GLN A 120 19.08 22.59 8.67
CA GLN A 120 18.79 22.71 10.11
C GLN A 120 17.35 22.28 10.46
N ASN A 121 16.38 22.53 9.56
CA ASN A 121 15.00 22.08 9.73
C ASN A 121 14.83 20.58 9.46
N ASP A 122 15.67 19.99 8.61
CA ASP A 122 15.73 18.55 8.37
C ASP A 122 16.39 17.77 9.53
N GLN A 123 17.07 18.44 10.46
CA GLN A 123 17.73 17.82 11.63
C GLN A 123 16.78 17.20 12.67
N PHE A 124 15.47 17.36 12.53
CA PHE A 124 14.54 16.80 13.51
C PHE A 124 14.27 15.31 13.32
N PHE A 125 14.59 14.73 12.15
CA PHE A 125 14.34 13.32 11.87
C PHE A 125 15.64 12.55 11.70
N MET A 126 15.78 11.43 12.40
CA MET A 126 16.90 10.52 12.15
C MET A 126 16.93 10.11 10.69
N SER A 127 18.11 10.08 10.09
CA SER A 127 18.26 9.49 8.77
C SER A 127 17.98 7.99 8.83
N LEU A 128 17.38 7.46 7.76
CA LEU A 128 17.15 6.02 7.62
C LEU A 128 18.48 5.24 7.65
N GLY A 129 19.58 5.85 7.17
CA GLY A 129 20.93 5.29 7.26
C GLY A 129 21.38 5.10 8.70
N TYR A 130 21.15 6.10 9.58
CA TYR A 130 21.46 6.00 11.00
C TYR A 130 20.69 4.84 11.66
N ILE A 131 19.38 4.75 11.42
CA ILE A 131 18.54 3.66 11.96
C ILE A 131 19.08 2.29 11.49
N ASN A 132 19.45 2.17 10.21
CA ASN A 132 19.98 0.92 9.66
C ASN A 132 21.32 0.52 10.27
N THR A 133 22.19 1.47 10.63
CA THR A 133 23.42 1.19 11.38
C THR A 133 23.11 0.71 12.80
N ARG A 134 22.21 1.39 13.51
CA ARG A 134 21.82 1.04 14.89
C ARG A 134 21.20 -0.35 14.99
N LEU A 135 20.45 -0.78 13.97
CA LEU A 135 19.86 -2.12 13.88
C LEU A 135 20.90 -3.27 13.94
N GLN A 136 22.17 -2.99 13.63
CA GLN A 136 23.26 -3.97 13.70
C GLN A 136 23.93 -4.04 15.08
N GLU A 137 23.60 -3.13 16.00
CA GLU A 137 24.21 -3.09 17.32
C GLU A 137 23.53 -4.06 18.29
N ASP A 138 24.35 -4.79 19.07
CA ASP A 138 23.86 -5.63 20.15
C ASP A 138 23.23 -4.77 21.25
N GLY A 139 22.05 -5.18 21.73
CA GLY A 139 21.32 -4.46 22.76
C GLY A 139 20.62 -3.19 22.29
N TYR A 140 20.55 -2.91 20.98
CA TYR A 140 19.75 -1.81 20.46
C TYR A 140 18.25 -2.02 20.75
N ASP A 141 17.64 -1.09 21.48
CA ASP A 141 16.20 -1.05 21.72
C ASP A 141 15.50 -0.09 20.74
N PRO A 142 14.72 -0.60 19.76
CA PRO A 142 14.05 0.24 18.77
C PRO A 142 12.83 1.01 19.33
N ASN A 143 12.48 0.83 20.61
CA ASN A 143 11.38 1.51 21.28
C ASN A 143 11.81 2.78 22.03
N ILE A 144 13.11 3.10 22.01
CA ILE A 144 13.63 4.34 22.58
C ILE A 144 13.64 5.42 21.50
N LYS A 145 13.04 6.58 21.80
CA LYS A 145 13.11 7.74 20.91
C LYS A 145 14.56 8.15 20.69
N GLN A 146 14.91 8.34 19.43
CA GLN A 146 16.21 8.84 19.02
C GLN A 146 15.93 10.10 18.18
N GLY A 147 16.13 11.28 18.75
CA GLY A 147 15.62 12.53 18.17
C GLY A 147 14.12 12.74 18.43
N SER A 148 13.38 13.27 17.45
CA SER A 148 11.97 13.67 17.64
C SER A 148 10.95 12.53 17.53
N MET A 149 11.36 11.38 17.01
CA MET A 149 10.50 10.22 16.71
C MET A 149 11.13 8.91 17.16
N LEU A 150 10.29 7.89 17.34
CA LEU A 150 10.71 6.51 17.42
C LEU A 150 11.26 6.05 16.05
N PRO A 151 12.28 5.18 16.03
CA PRO A 151 12.82 4.60 14.80
C PRO A 151 11.74 4.03 13.86
N LEU A 152 10.74 3.32 14.41
CA LEU A 152 9.65 2.74 13.64
C LEU A 152 8.72 3.81 13.04
N SER A 153 8.39 4.85 13.81
CA SER A 153 7.62 5.98 13.31
C SER A 153 8.35 6.67 12.16
N THR A 154 9.66 6.88 12.29
CA THR A 154 10.50 7.50 11.24
C THR A 154 10.54 6.66 9.98
N ALA A 155 10.78 5.34 10.10
CA ALA A 155 10.82 4.44 8.96
C ALA A 155 9.46 4.39 8.22
N ALA A 156 8.35 4.37 8.98
CA ALA A 156 7.00 4.40 8.42
C ALA A 156 6.65 5.75 7.78
N PHE A 157 7.03 6.86 8.41
CA PHE A 157 6.83 8.22 7.89
C PHE A 157 7.47 8.45 6.52
N TRP A 158 8.61 7.79 6.28
CA TRP A 158 9.32 7.81 4.99
C TRP A 158 8.97 6.62 4.09
N ALA A 159 7.92 5.85 4.41
CA ALA A 159 7.46 4.67 3.67
C ALA A 159 8.58 3.65 3.37
N ASN A 160 9.60 3.55 4.23
CA ASN A 160 10.69 2.60 4.03
C ASN A 160 10.32 1.23 4.58
N ARG A 161 9.77 0.38 3.69
CA ARG A 161 9.29 -0.96 4.06
C ARG A 161 10.36 -1.87 4.64
N GLU A 162 11.57 -1.85 4.07
CA GLU A 162 12.65 -2.74 4.50
C GLU A 162 13.08 -2.46 5.95
N ILE A 163 13.34 -1.19 6.27
CA ILE A 163 13.75 -0.80 7.63
C ILE A 163 12.60 -0.97 8.61
N THR A 164 11.35 -0.67 8.19
CA THR A 164 10.15 -0.90 9.01
C THR A 164 10.05 -2.36 9.43
N LEU A 165 10.22 -3.30 8.50
CA LEU A 165 10.18 -4.74 8.79
C LEU A 165 11.31 -5.16 9.73
N LYS A 166 12.55 -4.74 9.46
CA LYS A 166 13.71 -5.02 10.34
C LYS A 166 13.50 -4.52 11.77
N LEU A 167 12.90 -3.34 11.93
CA LEU A 167 12.57 -2.78 13.25
C LEU A 167 11.51 -3.62 13.96
N ILE A 168 10.45 -4.03 13.27
CA ILE A 168 9.42 -4.91 13.84
C ILE A 168 10.03 -6.25 14.27
N GLU A 169 10.89 -6.84 13.45
CA GLU A 169 11.62 -8.08 13.78
C GLU A 169 12.54 -7.91 15.00
N LYS A 170 13.11 -6.72 15.21
CA LYS A 170 13.88 -6.35 16.41
C LYS A 170 13.02 -5.98 17.62
N GLY A 171 11.70 -6.13 17.55
CA GLY A 171 10.80 -5.90 18.68
C GLY A 171 10.29 -4.46 18.80
N ALA A 172 10.32 -3.67 17.72
CA ALA A 172 9.70 -2.36 17.70
C ALA A 172 8.17 -2.45 17.84
N ARG A 173 7.62 -1.65 18.75
CA ARG A 173 6.20 -1.60 19.08
C ARG A 173 5.42 -0.72 18.12
N GLN A 174 4.59 -1.35 17.29
CA GLN A 174 3.72 -0.66 16.33
C GLN A 174 2.73 0.30 17.00
N ASP A 175 2.20 -0.05 18.18
CA ASP A 175 1.24 0.79 18.91
C ASP A 175 1.89 2.11 19.37
N LEU A 176 3.13 2.07 19.86
CA LEU A 176 3.88 3.28 20.22
C LEU A 176 4.14 4.16 19.00
N ALA A 177 4.51 3.55 17.87
CA ALA A 177 4.76 4.29 16.63
C ALA A 177 3.50 4.95 16.08
N ILE A 178 2.37 4.23 16.06
CA ILE A 178 1.08 4.76 15.62
C ILE A 178 0.61 5.90 16.53
N ASN A 179 0.75 5.76 17.85
CA ASN A 179 0.40 6.82 18.80
C ASN A 179 1.22 8.09 18.55
N GLU A 180 2.52 7.95 18.31
CA GLU A 180 3.37 9.10 18.01
C GLU A 180 3.02 9.77 16.67
N LEU A 181 2.75 9.00 15.61
CA LEU A 181 2.31 9.52 14.33
C LEU A 181 0.96 10.25 14.44
N ASN A 182 0.03 9.74 15.26
CA ASN A 182 -1.23 10.42 15.56
C ASN A 182 -1.00 11.78 16.25
N GLU A 183 -0.07 11.84 17.22
CA GLU A 183 0.29 13.12 17.86
C GLU A 183 0.95 14.09 16.88
N ILE A 184 1.74 13.62 15.91
CA ILE A 184 2.28 14.46 14.84
C ILE A 184 1.16 14.99 13.94
N ALA A 185 0.25 14.14 13.49
CA ALA A 185 -0.89 14.57 12.68
C ALA A 185 -1.72 15.61 13.45
N LYS A 186 -2.10 15.32 14.70
CA LYS A 186 -2.89 16.21 15.55
C LYS A 186 -2.23 17.58 15.78
N ARG A 187 -0.91 17.62 15.99
CA ARG A 187 -0.17 18.89 16.15
C ARG A 187 -0.17 19.76 14.88
N ASN A 188 -0.20 19.14 13.71
CA ASN A 188 -0.21 19.85 12.42
C ASN A 188 -1.62 20.28 11.99
N LEU A 189 -2.67 19.65 12.54
CA LEU A 189 -4.07 19.90 12.16
C LEU A 189 -4.52 21.38 12.25
N PRO A 190 -4.11 22.18 13.26
CA PRO A 190 -4.49 23.60 13.32
C PRO A 190 -3.78 24.50 12.27
N TYR A 191 -2.76 23.98 11.59
CA TYR A 191 -1.86 24.74 10.72
C TYR A 191 -1.83 24.22 9.27
N LEU A 192 -2.91 23.57 8.81
CA LEU A 192 -2.99 22.98 7.47
C LEU A 192 -2.99 24.01 6.32
N ASP A 193 -3.10 25.30 6.64
CA ASP A 193 -2.87 26.40 5.70
C ASP A 193 -1.40 26.49 5.26
N ARG A 194 -0.47 26.00 6.09
CA ARG A 194 0.95 25.94 5.78
C ARG A 194 1.29 24.65 5.02
N PRO A 195 1.94 24.75 3.84
CA PRO A 195 2.25 23.56 3.02
C PRO A 195 3.05 22.48 3.77
N ASN A 196 4.02 22.86 4.60
CA ASN A 196 4.86 21.91 5.34
C ASN A 196 4.06 21.15 6.42
N ASN A 197 3.18 21.84 7.15
CA ASN A 197 2.33 21.22 8.16
C ASN A 197 1.31 20.27 7.53
N ARG A 198 0.71 20.65 6.39
CA ARG A 198 -0.16 19.76 5.60
C ARG A 198 0.59 18.51 5.14
N ALA A 199 1.77 18.67 4.53
CA ALA A 199 2.57 17.54 4.09
C ALA A 199 2.97 16.61 5.25
N SER A 200 3.30 17.16 6.43
CA SER A 200 3.61 16.37 7.63
C SER A 200 2.38 15.65 8.19
N HIS A 201 1.21 16.30 8.22
CA HIS A 201 -0.06 15.69 8.60
C HIS A 201 -0.40 14.50 7.70
N ASP A 202 -0.40 14.72 6.38
CA ASP A 202 -0.81 13.71 5.41
C ASP A 202 0.15 12.52 5.40
N LYS A 203 1.46 12.76 5.48
CA LYS A 203 2.47 11.70 5.62
C LYS A 203 2.28 10.89 6.90
N SER A 204 1.90 11.54 8.01
CA SER A 204 1.66 10.83 9.27
C SER A 204 0.47 9.88 9.15
N LEU A 205 -0.62 10.31 8.49
CA LEU A 205 -1.78 9.45 8.23
C LEU A 205 -1.43 8.28 7.29
N GLN A 206 -0.68 8.53 6.21
CA GLN A 206 -0.21 7.47 5.31
C GLN A 206 0.68 6.46 6.04
N ALA A 207 1.55 6.91 6.93
CA ALA A 207 2.40 6.05 7.74
C ALA A 207 1.59 5.17 8.71
N ILE A 208 0.51 5.70 9.30
CA ILE A 208 -0.42 4.93 10.15
C ILE A 208 -1.12 3.85 9.33
N GLU A 209 -1.66 4.19 8.15
CA GLU A 209 -2.31 3.23 7.26
C GLU A 209 -1.34 2.13 6.82
N PHE A 210 -0.10 2.51 6.49
CA PHE A 210 0.97 1.59 6.15
C PHE A 210 1.27 0.60 7.28
N LEU A 211 1.42 1.07 8.52
CA LEU A 211 1.67 0.21 9.68
C LEU A 211 0.47 -0.72 9.97
N ASN A 212 -0.76 -0.22 9.87
CA ASN A 212 -1.96 -1.03 10.05
C ASN A 212 -2.08 -2.15 9.00
N THR A 213 -1.77 -1.83 7.74
CA THR A 213 -1.76 -2.80 6.64
C THR A 213 -0.70 -3.88 6.86
N LEU A 214 0.51 -3.50 7.30
CA LEU A 214 1.55 -4.45 7.65
C LEU A 214 1.13 -5.37 8.81
N ALA A 215 0.50 -4.82 9.86
CA ALA A 215 0.01 -5.59 10.99
C ALA A 215 -1.08 -6.60 10.58
N ALA A 216 -2.01 -6.18 9.71
CA ALA A 216 -3.03 -7.06 9.16
C ALA A 216 -2.40 -8.21 8.35
N ASN A 217 -1.46 -7.90 7.46
CA ASN A 217 -0.76 -8.89 6.66
C ASN A 217 0.03 -9.90 7.51
N GLN A 218 0.68 -9.45 8.59
CA GLN A 218 1.39 -10.34 9.52
C GLN A 218 0.44 -11.26 10.28
N ARG A 219 -0.74 -10.77 10.70
CA ARG A 219 -1.77 -11.59 11.35
C ARG A 219 -2.29 -12.66 10.40
N THR A 220 -2.63 -12.27 9.17
CA THR A 220 -3.07 -13.21 8.14
C THR A 220 -2.01 -14.26 7.87
N ALA A 221 -0.75 -13.87 7.67
CA ALA A 221 0.35 -14.81 7.44
C ALA A 221 0.53 -15.79 8.62
N LYS A 222 0.46 -15.30 9.86
CA LYS A 222 0.55 -16.15 11.06
C LYS A 222 -0.62 -17.13 11.13
N GLN A 223 -1.84 -16.66 10.90
CA GLN A 223 -3.04 -17.51 10.84
C GLN A 223 -2.91 -18.59 9.76
N THR A 224 -2.43 -18.23 8.56
CA THR A 224 -2.20 -19.20 7.49
C THR A 224 -1.16 -20.25 7.86
N VAL A 225 -0.07 -19.87 8.54
CA VAL A 225 0.94 -20.82 9.03
C VAL A 225 0.35 -21.75 10.08
N GLU A 226 -0.41 -21.23 11.04
CA GLU A 226 -1.08 -22.02 12.09
C GLU A 226 -2.11 -22.99 11.48
N GLN A 227 -2.96 -22.51 10.57
CA GLN A 227 -3.94 -23.32 9.84
C GLN A 227 -3.26 -24.42 9.02
N THR A 228 -2.15 -24.11 8.34
CA THR A 228 -1.39 -25.10 7.56
C THR A 228 -0.78 -26.16 8.48
N ALA A 229 -0.28 -25.76 9.66
CA ALA A 229 0.27 -26.68 10.64
C ALA A 229 -0.82 -27.60 11.24
N GLU A 230 -1.99 -27.04 11.56
CA GLU A 230 -3.14 -27.80 12.05
C GLU A 230 -3.63 -28.81 11.00
N LEU A 231 -3.81 -28.37 9.75
CA LEU A 231 -4.18 -29.25 8.63
C LEU A 231 -3.20 -30.42 8.50
N LYS A 232 -1.88 -30.14 8.48
CA LYS A 232 -0.84 -31.18 8.42
C LYS A 232 -0.93 -32.14 9.61
N ALA A 233 -1.16 -31.63 10.81
CA ALA A 233 -1.31 -32.46 12.00
C ALA A 233 -2.55 -33.37 11.93
N LEU A 234 -3.67 -32.87 11.42
CA LEU A 234 -4.90 -33.64 11.23
C LEU A 234 -4.71 -34.76 10.19
N LEU A 235 -4.02 -34.45 9.09
CA LEU A 235 -3.66 -35.41 8.04
C LEU A 235 -2.74 -36.51 8.59
N GLN A 236 -1.69 -36.15 9.32
CA GLN A 236 -0.74 -37.10 9.92
C GLN A 236 -1.42 -38.04 10.93
N LYS A 237 -2.31 -37.50 11.77
CA LYS A 237 -3.06 -38.27 12.77
C LYS A 237 -4.19 -39.11 12.16
N LYS A 238 -4.46 -38.97 10.85
CA LYS A 238 -5.62 -39.58 10.16
C LYS A 238 -6.94 -39.28 10.88
N ASN A 239 -7.07 -38.11 11.51
CA ASN A 239 -8.26 -37.71 12.23
C ASN A 239 -9.30 -37.16 11.25
N MET A 240 -10.05 -38.05 10.60
CA MET A 240 -11.00 -37.69 9.55
C MET A 240 -12.16 -36.80 10.04
N GLN A 241 -12.59 -36.97 11.29
CA GLN A 241 -13.65 -36.14 11.88
C GLN A 241 -13.14 -34.73 12.20
N GLY A 242 -11.93 -34.62 12.76
CA GLY A 242 -11.27 -33.33 12.98
C GLY A 242 -10.98 -32.61 11.67
N LEU A 243 -10.50 -33.34 10.65
CA LEU A 243 -10.27 -32.82 9.31
C LEU A 243 -11.58 -32.31 8.68
N ARG A 244 -12.70 -33.01 8.87
CA ARG A 244 -14.01 -32.55 8.41
C ARG A 244 -14.35 -31.19 9.02
N ALA A 245 -14.32 -31.10 10.35
CA ALA A 245 -14.66 -29.88 11.09
C ALA A 245 -13.74 -28.71 10.73
N PHE A 246 -12.44 -28.97 10.58
CA PHE A 246 -11.47 -27.97 10.13
C PHE A 246 -11.83 -27.44 8.73
N LEU A 247 -12.12 -28.32 7.78
CA LEU A 247 -12.50 -27.92 6.41
C LEU A 247 -13.88 -27.27 6.32
N ASP A 248 -14.79 -27.54 7.27
CA ASP A 248 -16.06 -26.79 7.38
C ASP A 248 -15.81 -25.34 7.81
N ALA A 249 -14.83 -25.09 8.70
CA ALA A 249 -14.43 -23.75 9.12
C ALA A 249 -13.51 -23.03 8.11
N HIS A 250 -12.71 -23.79 7.35
CA HIS A 250 -11.66 -23.30 6.44
C HIS A 250 -11.76 -23.98 5.06
N PRO A 251 -12.83 -23.74 4.27
CA PRO A 251 -13.05 -24.43 2.99
C PRO A 251 -11.93 -24.21 1.97
N GLU A 252 -11.24 -23.07 2.01
CA GLU A 252 -10.09 -22.73 1.16
C GLU A 252 -8.92 -23.72 1.33
N SER A 253 -8.80 -24.33 2.52
CA SER A 253 -7.74 -25.28 2.86
C SER A 253 -7.88 -26.62 2.13
N LEU A 254 -9.06 -26.93 1.57
CA LEU A 254 -9.29 -28.17 0.81
C LEU A 254 -8.31 -28.30 -0.37
N SER A 255 -8.00 -27.17 -1.03
CA SER A 255 -7.07 -27.11 -2.15
C SER A 255 -5.62 -27.49 -1.77
N SER A 256 -5.27 -27.33 -0.49
CA SER A 256 -3.93 -27.59 0.06
C SER A 256 -3.69 -29.06 0.42
N ILE A 257 -4.70 -29.93 0.29
CA ILE A 257 -4.52 -31.38 0.47
C ILE A 257 -3.83 -31.96 -0.76
N GLU A 258 -2.61 -32.46 -0.58
CA GLU A 258 -1.77 -33.04 -1.65
C GLU A 258 -2.35 -34.34 -2.22
N ASP A 259 -2.91 -35.20 -1.35
CA ASP A 259 -3.53 -36.47 -1.76
C ASP A 259 -4.83 -36.22 -2.53
N PRO A 260 -4.88 -36.52 -3.85
CA PRO A 260 -6.05 -36.26 -4.67
C PRO A 260 -7.29 -37.06 -4.25
N GLN A 261 -7.11 -38.31 -3.80
CA GLN A 261 -8.22 -39.15 -3.36
C GLN A 261 -8.82 -38.61 -2.05
N LEU A 262 -7.95 -38.23 -1.11
CA LEU A 262 -8.38 -37.64 0.15
C LEU A 262 -9.08 -36.31 -0.07
N ARG A 263 -8.55 -35.46 -0.97
CA ARG A 263 -9.18 -34.19 -1.35
C ARG A 263 -10.56 -34.41 -1.98
N LEU A 264 -10.70 -35.39 -2.87
CA LEU A 264 -11.99 -35.74 -3.46
C LEU A 264 -13.02 -36.14 -2.41
N ARG A 265 -12.62 -36.94 -1.41
CA ARG A 265 -13.51 -37.37 -0.32
C ARG A 265 -14.15 -36.21 0.46
N PHE A 266 -13.45 -35.09 0.60
CA PHE A 266 -13.96 -33.90 1.30
C PHE A 266 -14.57 -32.85 0.37
N THR A 267 -14.69 -33.13 -0.93
CA THR A 267 -15.32 -32.24 -1.89
C THR A 267 -16.85 -32.38 -1.84
N GLY A 268 -17.54 -31.24 -1.93
CA GLY A 268 -19.00 -31.14 -1.91
C GLY A 268 -19.52 -30.23 -0.79
N PRO A 269 -20.85 -30.04 -0.71
CA PRO A 269 -21.46 -29.22 0.33
C PRO A 269 -21.24 -29.83 1.73
N PRO A 270 -21.18 -29.02 2.80
CA PRO A 270 -20.94 -29.49 4.17
C PRO A 270 -21.86 -30.63 4.63
N GLU A 271 -23.13 -30.60 4.19
CA GLU A 271 -24.16 -31.60 4.54
C GLU A 271 -24.09 -32.91 3.74
N LEU A 272 -23.39 -32.93 2.60
CA LEU A 272 -23.31 -34.08 1.72
C LEU A 272 -22.02 -34.08 0.92
N ARG A 273 -20.90 -34.33 1.60
CA ARG A 273 -19.60 -34.48 0.93
C ARG A 273 -19.51 -35.85 0.26
N ILE A 274 -18.55 -36.03 -0.63
CA ILE A 274 -18.28 -37.34 -1.26
C ILE A 274 -18.08 -38.45 -0.22
N THR A 275 -17.46 -38.18 0.93
CA THR A 275 -17.36 -39.15 2.03
C THR A 275 -18.73 -39.66 2.50
N ASP A 276 -19.74 -38.78 2.58
CA ASP A 276 -21.09 -39.15 3.00
C ASP A 276 -21.77 -40.00 1.94
N ILE A 277 -21.56 -39.67 0.66
CA ILE A 277 -22.06 -40.44 -0.48
C ILE A 277 -21.46 -41.85 -0.46
N LEU A 278 -20.15 -41.97 -0.26
CA LEU A 278 -19.48 -43.26 -0.11
C LEU A 278 -20.03 -44.06 1.07
N GLN A 279 -20.41 -43.40 2.17
CA GLN A 279 -21.06 -44.06 3.30
C GLN A 279 -22.47 -44.55 2.96
N LEU A 280 -23.26 -43.79 2.19
CA LEU A 280 -24.58 -44.23 1.71
C LEU A 280 -24.45 -45.46 0.80
N ILE A 281 -23.46 -45.47 -0.10
CA ILE A 281 -23.16 -46.62 -0.98
C ILE A 281 -22.74 -47.83 -0.16
N LYS A 282 -21.84 -47.65 0.81
CA LYS A 282 -21.43 -48.72 1.75
C LYS A 282 -22.62 -49.30 2.52
N ASN A 283 -23.60 -48.47 2.85
CA ASN A 283 -24.87 -48.87 3.48
C ASN A 283 -25.90 -49.44 2.47
N LYS A 284 -25.48 -49.76 1.24
CA LYS A 284 -26.28 -50.34 0.15
C LYS A 284 -27.53 -49.51 -0.19
N LYS A 285 -27.46 -48.18 -0.05
CA LYS A 285 -28.51 -47.29 -0.54
C LYS A 285 -28.50 -47.30 -2.08
N LYS A 286 -29.69 -47.30 -2.68
CA LYS A 286 -29.84 -47.26 -4.14
C LYS A 286 -29.46 -45.88 -4.66
N ASP A 287 -28.85 -45.83 -5.85
CA ASP A 287 -28.43 -44.60 -6.52
C ASP A 287 -29.55 -43.57 -6.65
N ALA A 288 -30.77 -44.01 -6.96
CA ALA A 288 -31.93 -43.11 -7.02
C ALA A 288 -32.16 -42.30 -5.73
N LEU A 289 -31.90 -42.90 -4.55
CA LEU A 289 -32.01 -42.19 -3.27
C LEU A 289 -30.84 -41.23 -3.03
N ILE A 290 -29.64 -41.62 -3.46
CA ILE A 290 -28.45 -40.78 -3.37
C ILE A 290 -28.61 -39.55 -4.28
N ILE A 291 -29.06 -39.75 -5.52
CA ILE A 291 -29.36 -38.68 -6.48
C ILE A 291 -30.45 -37.74 -5.93
N ALA A 292 -31.53 -38.27 -5.37
CA ALA A 292 -32.56 -37.45 -4.73
C ALA A 292 -32.01 -36.62 -3.56
N ARG A 293 -31.06 -37.17 -2.80
CA ARG A 293 -30.39 -36.43 -1.72
C ARG A 293 -29.47 -35.34 -2.27
N ILE A 294 -28.68 -35.63 -3.32
CA ILE A 294 -27.85 -34.64 -4.01
C ILE A 294 -28.70 -33.47 -4.51
N ASN A 295 -29.80 -33.75 -5.22
CA ASN A 295 -30.69 -32.75 -5.77
C ASN A 295 -31.37 -31.89 -4.68
N SER A 296 -31.58 -32.43 -3.48
CA SER A 296 -32.20 -31.68 -2.38
C SER A 296 -31.23 -30.79 -1.59
N THR A 297 -29.90 -30.95 -1.76
CA THR A 297 -28.92 -30.09 -1.06
C THR A 297 -28.88 -28.65 -1.56
N GLN A 298 -29.34 -28.38 -2.78
CA GLN A 298 -29.33 -27.05 -3.41
C GLN A 298 -27.96 -26.33 -3.39
N ALA A 299 -26.87 -27.08 -3.24
CA ALA A 299 -25.52 -26.56 -3.14
C ALA A 299 -24.60 -27.25 -4.16
N PRO A 300 -23.67 -26.51 -4.78
CA PRO A 300 -22.86 -27.04 -5.87
C PRO A 300 -21.76 -27.97 -5.35
N TYR A 301 -21.32 -28.85 -6.24
CA TYR A 301 -20.04 -29.56 -6.13
C TYR A 301 -18.99 -28.83 -6.97
N LYS A 302 -17.75 -29.32 -6.94
CA LYS A 302 -16.73 -28.89 -7.89
C LYS A 302 -17.06 -29.43 -9.28
N GLN A 303 -16.62 -28.74 -10.33
CA GLN A 303 -16.50 -29.34 -11.66
C GLN A 303 -15.34 -30.34 -11.67
N PHE A 304 -15.67 -31.63 -11.77
CA PHE A 304 -14.68 -32.71 -11.78
C PHE A 304 -13.96 -32.80 -13.13
N THR A 305 -12.65 -33.02 -13.11
CA THR A 305 -11.90 -33.39 -14.31
C THR A 305 -12.20 -34.84 -14.73
N VAL A 306 -11.79 -35.24 -15.94
CA VAL A 306 -11.94 -36.63 -16.42
C VAL A 306 -11.26 -37.63 -15.47
N ASP A 307 -10.07 -37.29 -14.98
CA ASP A 307 -9.33 -38.13 -14.03
C ASP A 307 -10.04 -38.22 -12.67
N GLU A 308 -10.60 -37.10 -12.19
CA GLU A 308 -11.37 -37.06 -10.94
C GLU A 308 -12.66 -37.89 -11.06
N MET A 309 -13.35 -37.84 -12.20
CA MET A 309 -14.53 -38.67 -12.47
C MET A 309 -14.16 -40.16 -12.47
N SER A 310 -13.07 -40.54 -13.16
CA SER A 310 -12.58 -41.92 -13.15
C SER A 310 -12.27 -42.40 -11.73
N GLU A 311 -11.69 -41.53 -10.90
CA GLU A 311 -11.37 -41.85 -9.52
C GLU A 311 -12.62 -41.99 -8.63
N LEU A 312 -13.67 -41.18 -8.85
CA LEU A 312 -14.97 -41.34 -8.19
C LEU A 312 -15.60 -42.69 -8.54
N THR A 313 -15.55 -43.10 -9.80
CA THR A 313 -16.05 -44.40 -10.25
C THR A 313 -15.26 -45.55 -9.61
N LYS A 314 -13.92 -45.45 -9.51
CA LYS A 314 -13.10 -46.43 -8.79
C LYS A 314 -13.42 -46.52 -7.30
N MET A 315 -13.83 -45.41 -6.68
CA MET A 315 -14.31 -45.39 -5.29
C MET A 315 -15.72 -45.99 -5.11
N GLY A 316 -16.39 -46.37 -6.21
CA GLY A 316 -17.69 -47.04 -6.20
C GLY A 316 -18.89 -46.12 -6.40
N ILE A 317 -18.68 -44.86 -6.79
CA ILE A 317 -19.74 -43.92 -7.14
C ILE A 317 -20.13 -44.17 -8.60
N SER A 318 -21.40 -44.42 -8.88
CA SER A 318 -21.86 -44.66 -10.26
C SER A 318 -21.85 -43.39 -11.10
N ASP A 319 -21.76 -43.57 -12.42
CA ASP A 319 -21.73 -42.47 -13.38
C ASP A 319 -23.01 -41.62 -13.31
N GLU A 320 -24.16 -42.24 -12.98
CA GLU A 320 -25.43 -41.53 -12.76
C GLU A 320 -25.38 -40.61 -11.54
N VAL A 321 -24.72 -41.04 -10.46
CA VAL A 321 -24.54 -40.23 -9.26
C VAL A 321 -23.57 -39.08 -9.53
N VAL A 322 -22.48 -39.31 -10.26
CA VAL A 322 -21.54 -38.25 -10.70
C VAL A 322 -22.26 -37.23 -11.60
N ALA A 323 -23.06 -37.70 -12.56
CA ALA A 323 -23.85 -36.85 -13.44
C ALA A 323 -24.83 -35.96 -12.66
N ALA A 324 -25.46 -36.50 -11.61
CA ALA A 324 -26.33 -35.71 -10.72
C ALA A 324 -25.56 -34.59 -9.99
N MET A 325 -24.35 -34.85 -9.50
CA MET A 325 -23.51 -33.81 -8.87
C MET A 325 -23.18 -32.67 -9.84
N LEU A 326 -22.84 -33.01 -11.09
CA LEU A 326 -22.55 -32.04 -12.15
C LEU A 326 -23.81 -31.26 -12.56
N ALA A 327 -24.97 -31.92 -12.62
CA ALA A 327 -26.24 -31.27 -12.93
C ALA A 327 -26.61 -30.22 -11.88
N VAL A 328 -26.54 -30.56 -10.58
CA VAL A 328 -26.80 -29.61 -9.49
C VAL A 328 -25.84 -28.42 -9.55
N THR A 329 -24.56 -28.68 -9.80
CA THR A 329 -23.55 -27.63 -9.95
C THR A 329 -23.85 -26.70 -11.11
N THR A 330 -24.32 -27.24 -12.23
CA THR A 330 -24.68 -26.47 -13.43
C THR A 330 -25.91 -25.59 -13.20
N GLU A 331 -26.96 -26.15 -12.61
CA GLU A 331 -28.17 -25.40 -12.26
C GLU A 331 -27.89 -24.32 -11.22
N TYR A 332 -27.09 -24.62 -10.19
CA TYR A 332 -26.67 -23.62 -9.20
C TYR A 332 -25.95 -22.44 -9.85
N ASN A 333 -24.97 -22.70 -10.72
CA ASN A 333 -24.21 -21.65 -11.40
C ASN A 333 -25.09 -20.81 -12.34
N LYS A 334 -26.09 -21.43 -12.98
CA LYS A 334 -27.06 -20.73 -13.83
C LYS A 334 -27.95 -19.80 -13.00
N GLU A 335 -28.40 -20.26 -11.84
CA GLU A 335 -29.21 -19.46 -10.93
C GLU A 335 -28.43 -18.28 -10.34
N GLN A 336 -27.17 -18.49 -9.92
CA GLN A 336 -26.30 -17.40 -9.44
C GLN A 336 -26.13 -16.29 -10.49
N LYS A 337 -25.86 -16.66 -11.75
CA LYS A 337 -25.77 -15.68 -12.85
C LYS A 337 -27.06 -14.91 -13.06
N ARG A 338 -28.21 -15.57 -12.91
CA ARG A 338 -29.53 -14.93 -13.03
C ARG A 338 -29.75 -13.92 -11.91
N LEU A 339 -29.37 -14.25 -10.68
CA LEU A 339 -29.47 -13.36 -9.52
C LEU A 339 -28.54 -12.15 -9.65
N GLU A 340 -27.29 -12.36 -10.07
CA GLU A 340 -26.34 -11.27 -10.33
C GLU A 340 -26.85 -10.31 -11.40
N GLU A 341 -27.44 -10.82 -12.49
CA GLU A 341 -28.01 -9.99 -13.54
C GLU A 341 -29.23 -9.20 -13.06
N GLN A 342 -30.12 -9.82 -12.28
CA GLN A 342 -31.25 -9.13 -11.66
C GLN A 342 -30.79 -8.00 -10.73
N GLN A 343 -29.75 -8.23 -9.93
CA GLN A 343 -29.16 -7.20 -9.06
C GLN A 343 -28.55 -6.05 -9.88
N ARG A 344 -27.87 -6.36 -11.00
CA ARG A 344 -27.32 -5.33 -11.90
C ARG A 344 -28.42 -4.46 -12.52
N ILE A 345 -29.49 -5.08 -13.02
CA ILE A 345 -30.63 -4.36 -13.58
C ILE A 345 -31.29 -3.48 -12.51
N GLN A 346 -31.46 -3.98 -11.29
CA GLN A 346 -32.04 -3.23 -10.17
C GLN A 346 -31.15 -2.06 -9.73
N ALA A 347 -29.82 -2.26 -9.66
CA ALA A 347 -28.87 -1.21 -9.35
C ALA A 347 -28.86 -0.10 -10.42
N ALA A 348 -28.94 -0.48 -11.71
CA ALA A 348 -29.03 0.47 -12.81
C ALA A 348 -30.32 1.30 -12.76
N GLN A 349 -31.47 0.69 -12.43
CA GLN A 349 -32.74 1.39 -12.25
C GLN A 349 -32.69 2.37 -11.07
N ASN A 350 -32.08 1.98 -9.94
CA ASN A 350 -31.94 2.84 -8.77
C ASN A 350 -31.00 4.04 -9.04
N GLN A 351 -29.96 3.87 -9.85
CA GLN A 351 -29.07 4.97 -10.25
C GLN A 351 -29.76 5.97 -11.19
N GLN A 352 -30.65 5.50 -12.08
CA GLN A 352 -31.43 6.39 -12.97
C GLN A 352 -32.47 7.22 -12.21
N LEU A 353 -33.02 6.71 -11.12
CA LEU A 353 -33.96 7.46 -10.25
C LEU A 353 -33.25 8.47 -9.33
N ALA A 354 -31.95 8.32 -9.09
CA ALA A 354 -31.16 9.19 -8.21
C ALA A 354 -30.58 10.44 -8.91
N HIS A 355 -30.66 10.55 -10.24
CA HIS A 355 -30.15 11.71 -11.00
C HIS A 355 -31.17 12.17 -12.07
N PRO A 356 -32.17 13.00 -11.74
CA PRO A 356 -32.78 13.85 -12.74
C PRO A 356 -31.80 14.99 -13.04
N ASN A 357 -31.38 15.11 -14.31
CA ASN A 357 -30.38 16.04 -14.86
C ASN A 357 -28.91 15.73 -14.57
N LEU A 358 -28.24 15.21 -15.61
CA LEU A 358 -27.11 15.86 -16.28
C LEU A 358 -26.83 15.10 -17.59
N GLN A 359 -27.35 15.59 -18.70
CA GLN A 359 -26.96 15.11 -20.03
C GLN A 359 -25.63 15.76 -20.44
N PRO A 360 -24.63 15.00 -20.92
CA PRO A 360 -23.51 15.54 -21.66
C PRO A 360 -23.89 15.68 -23.14
N VAL A 361 -23.87 16.92 -23.64
CA VAL A 361 -23.99 17.23 -25.07
C VAL A 361 -22.67 16.88 -25.74
N SER A 362 -22.64 15.77 -26.48
CA SER A 362 -21.54 15.47 -27.41
C SER A 362 -21.96 15.87 -28.83
N GLN A 363 -21.13 16.76 -29.37
CA GLN A 363 -21.22 17.44 -30.66
C GLN A 363 -21.12 16.47 -31.84
N ILE A 364 -22.03 16.62 -32.81
CA ILE A 364 -21.75 16.33 -34.22
C ILE A 364 -22.30 17.51 -35.03
N SER A 365 -21.39 18.29 -35.62
CA SER A 365 -21.71 19.35 -36.58
C SER A 365 -22.08 18.75 -37.94
N PRO A 366 -22.91 19.45 -38.73
CA PRO A 366 -22.34 20.08 -39.91
C PRO A 366 -22.79 21.53 -40.14
N GLN A 367 -21.79 22.35 -40.45
CA GLN A 367 -21.74 23.50 -41.37
C GLN A 367 -22.95 24.44 -41.57
N SER A 368 -22.70 25.71 -41.20
CA SER A 368 -23.00 26.99 -41.89
C SER A 368 -24.26 27.05 -42.78
N SER A 369 -25.20 27.98 -42.56
CA SER A 369 -25.02 29.41 -42.90
C SER A 369 -26.11 30.30 -42.30
N GLN A 370 -25.70 31.49 -41.84
CA GLN A 370 -26.35 32.82 -41.81
C GLN A 370 -27.89 32.99 -41.63
N GLN A 371 -28.21 33.77 -40.58
CA GLN A 371 -29.31 34.74 -40.35
C GLN A 371 -30.22 35.05 -41.58
N GLN A 372 -31.56 35.17 -41.52
CA GLN A 372 -32.47 35.84 -40.57
C GLN A 372 -33.98 35.45 -40.88
N PRO A 373 -35.02 36.04 -40.24
CA PRO A 373 -36.18 35.40 -39.54
C PRO A 373 -37.47 35.23 -40.41
N PRO A 374 -38.71 35.10 -39.85
CA PRO A 374 -39.32 34.22 -38.85
C PRO A 374 -40.36 33.24 -39.49
N GLU A 375 -41.13 32.49 -38.68
CA GLU A 375 -42.32 31.66 -39.02
C GLU A 375 -42.14 30.17 -39.42
N ALA A 376 -43.11 29.37 -38.94
CA ALA A 376 -43.40 27.96 -39.25
C ALA A 376 -42.62 26.83 -38.52
N ASN A 377 -42.69 26.76 -37.18
CA ASN A 377 -42.36 25.52 -36.42
C ASN A 377 -43.57 24.88 -35.70
N SER A 378 -44.80 25.29 -35.98
CA SER A 378 -45.98 24.73 -35.30
C SER A 378 -46.37 23.32 -35.78
N ALA A 379 -46.18 23.00 -37.08
CA ALA A 379 -46.66 21.74 -37.64
C ALA A 379 -45.91 20.50 -37.12
N GLY A 380 -44.58 20.58 -36.99
CA GLY A 380 -43.75 19.49 -36.49
C GLY A 380 -43.97 19.19 -35.00
N GLU A 381 -44.24 20.22 -34.20
CA GLU A 381 -44.55 20.05 -32.77
C GLU A 381 -45.96 19.52 -32.53
N CYS A 382 -46.94 19.95 -33.33
CA CYS A 382 -48.29 19.40 -33.28
C CYS A 382 -48.34 17.91 -33.68
N LEU A 383 -47.51 17.48 -34.65
CA LEU A 383 -47.43 16.07 -35.04
C LEU A 383 -46.89 15.18 -33.91
N LYS A 384 -45.88 15.69 -33.19
CA LYS A 384 -45.30 15.01 -32.02
C LYS A 384 -46.30 14.95 -30.86
N LEU A 385 -47.07 16.02 -30.63
CA LEU A 385 -48.13 16.04 -29.63
C LEU A 385 -49.23 15.01 -29.96
N ALA A 386 -49.68 14.93 -31.21
CA ALA A 386 -50.70 13.98 -31.63
C ALA A 386 -50.25 12.52 -31.44
N ALA A 387 -48.98 12.21 -31.75
CA ALA A 387 -48.41 10.89 -31.51
C ALA A 387 -48.32 10.56 -30.00
N ALA A 388 -47.90 11.53 -29.18
CA ALA A 388 -47.82 11.36 -27.73
C ALA A 388 -49.21 11.13 -27.09
N LEU A 389 -50.22 11.89 -27.52
CA LEU A 389 -51.60 11.72 -27.04
C LEU A 389 -52.18 10.35 -27.41
N LYS A 390 -51.90 9.84 -28.61
CA LYS A 390 -52.34 8.50 -29.04
C LYS A 390 -51.75 7.37 -28.18
N VAL A 391 -50.53 7.53 -27.68
CA VAL A 391 -49.90 6.58 -26.75
C VAL A 391 -50.51 6.72 -25.34
N CYS A 392 -50.83 7.95 -24.90
CA CYS A 392 -51.51 8.17 -23.63
C CYS A 392 -52.93 7.54 -23.62
N ASP A 393 -53.66 7.60 -24.74
CA ASP A 393 -55.00 6.99 -24.86
C ASP A 393 -54.98 5.46 -24.76
N GLN A 394 -53.89 4.81 -25.18
CA GLN A 394 -53.72 3.36 -25.03
C GLN A 394 -53.51 2.92 -23.57
N SER A 395 -53.16 3.85 -22.68
CA SER A 395 -52.82 3.54 -21.29
C SER A 395 -54.04 3.41 -20.36
N GLY A 396 -55.21 3.94 -20.74
CA GLY A 396 -56.48 3.78 -20.03
C GLY A 396 -56.55 4.38 -18.61
N GLY A 397 -57.74 4.83 -18.19
CA GLY A 397 -58.00 5.30 -16.81
C GLY A 397 -57.24 6.57 -16.39
N PHE A 398 -57.02 6.74 -15.09
CA PHE A 398 -56.42 7.96 -14.51
C PHE A 398 -55.00 8.26 -15.01
N ILE A 399 -54.23 7.22 -15.39
CA ILE A 399 -52.86 7.37 -15.89
C ILE A 399 -52.85 8.05 -17.27
N GLY A 400 -53.84 7.73 -18.13
CA GLY A 400 -54.01 8.38 -19.43
C GLY A 400 -54.28 9.88 -19.32
N ILE A 401 -55.05 10.32 -18.32
CA ILE A 401 -55.41 11.73 -18.10
C ILE A 401 -54.16 12.54 -17.69
N THR A 402 -53.36 12.03 -16.75
CA THR A 402 -52.10 12.68 -16.34
C THR A 402 -51.06 12.69 -17.46
N CYS A 403 -50.98 11.62 -18.25
CA CYS A 403 -50.09 11.53 -19.42
C CYS A 403 -50.45 12.58 -20.47
N ALA A 404 -51.75 12.69 -20.82
CA ALA A 404 -52.22 13.65 -21.81
C ALA A 404 -52.02 15.10 -21.36
N SER A 405 -52.20 15.38 -20.06
CA SER A 405 -51.95 16.72 -19.49
C SER A 405 -50.48 17.11 -19.59
N LEU A 406 -49.56 16.19 -19.26
CA LEU A 406 -48.12 16.47 -19.39
C LEU A 406 -47.72 16.69 -20.84
N ALA A 407 -48.20 15.84 -21.75
CA ALA A 407 -47.89 15.95 -23.17
C ALA A 407 -48.28 17.34 -23.73
N ARG A 408 -49.47 17.86 -23.39
CA ARG A 408 -49.92 19.19 -23.83
C ARG A 408 -49.07 20.35 -23.31
N THR A 409 -48.40 20.19 -22.16
CA THR A 409 -47.52 21.24 -21.61
C THR A 409 -46.12 21.25 -22.21
N GLN A 410 -45.68 20.14 -22.80
CA GLN A 410 -44.33 20.02 -23.34
C GLN A 410 -44.22 20.39 -24.82
N PHE A 411 -45.32 20.37 -25.57
CA PHE A 411 -45.33 20.70 -27.00
C PHE A 411 -46.11 21.99 -27.25
N ASN A 412 -45.52 22.95 -27.95
CA ASN A 412 -46.10 24.27 -28.13
C ASN A 412 -47.00 24.29 -29.37
N CYS A 413 -48.14 23.60 -29.29
CA CYS A 413 -49.14 23.50 -30.35
C CYS A 413 -50.36 24.37 -30.00
N PRO A 414 -50.56 25.53 -30.65
CA PRO A 414 -51.53 26.53 -30.19
C PRO A 414 -53.02 26.18 -30.39
N ARG A 415 -53.39 24.97 -30.84
CA ARG A 415 -54.74 24.36 -30.76
C ARG A 415 -54.70 22.94 -31.37
N LEU A 416 -55.10 21.92 -30.60
CA LEU A 416 -55.44 20.56 -31.05
C LEU A 416 -56.77 20.16 -30.42
#